data_AF-W2CPD0-F1
#
_entry.id   AF-W2CPD0-F1
#
_cell.length_a   1.000
_cell.length_b   1.000
_cell.length_c   1.000
_cell.angle_alpha   90.00
_cell.angle_beta   90.00
_cell.angle_gamma   90.00
#
_symmetry.space_group_name_H-M   'P 1'
#
loop_
_entity.id
_entity.type
_entity.pdbx_description
1 polymer ?
#
loop_
_entity_poly.entity_id
_entity_poly.type
_entity_poly.pdbx_seq_one_letter_code
_entity_poly.pdbx_strand_id
1 'polypeptide(L)'
;MAGVGVMMTALTATYAQDAKKDEAKTEGLQFTTVKELKITPIKNQNRTGTCWSFSGVGFIESELLRTGKGEVDLSEMFIVNHSYKDKADKYVRLHGMLNFAQGGSFYDVLYAFKHYGAMPNELYTGLEYGEDSHVHNELAEIATAYVKAVVGNKNGKLSPVW
;
A
#
# COMPACT_ATOMS: atom_id res chain seq x y z
N MET A 1 17.15 -18.91 86.62
CA MET A 1 18.25 -19.08 85.64
C MET A 1 18.16 -20.46 85.04
N ALA A 2 17.64 -20.57 83.82
CA ALA A 2 17.75 -21.74 82.97
C ALA A 2 17.44 -21.26 81.55
N GLY A 3 18.49 -21.02 80.76
CA GLY A 3 18.38 -20.80 79.32
C GLY A 3 18.47 -22.14 78.62
N VAL A 4 17.51 -22.43 77.76
CA VAL A 4 17.52 -23.46 76.70
C VAL A 4 16.51 -22.90 75.69
N GLY A 5 16.88 -22.43 74.51
CA GLY A 5 17.53 -23.17 73.44
C GLY A 5 16.64 -22.96 72.22
N VAL A 6 17.06 -22.06 71.34
CA VAL A 6 16.40 -21.74 70.08
C VAL A 6 16.29 -23.00 69.24
N MET A 7 15.09 -23.41 68.85
CA MET A 7 14.89 -24.38 67.78
C MET A 7 14.01 -23.74 66.71
N MET A 8 14.69 -23.19 65.71
CA MET A 8 14.17 -22.62 64.48
C MET A 8 13.54 -23.77 63.68
N THR A 9 12.21 -23.85 63.64
CA THR A 9 11.51 -24.74 62.70
C THR A 9 11.65 -24.16 61.30
N ALA A 10 12.54 -24.76 60.52
CA ALA A 10 12.72 -24.45 59.11
C ALA A 10 11.42 -24.75 58.34
N LEU A 11 10.77 -23.70 57.84
CA LEU A 11 9.78 -23.82 56.76
C LEU A 11 10.52 -24.34 55.53
N THR A 12 10.37 -25.63 55.24
CA THR A 12 10.78 -26.20 53.96
C THR A 12 9.92 -25.57 52.87
N ALA A 13 10.51 -24.65 52.12
CA ALA A 13 9.94 -24.14 50.88
C ALA A 13 9.71 -25.33 49.95
N THR A 14 8.45 -25.62 49.65
CA THR A 14 8.08 -26.49 48.53
C THR A 14 8.57 -25.81 47.26
N TYR A 15 9.63 -26.34 46.68
CA TYR A 15 10.06 -26.00 45.33
C TYR A 15 8.88 -26.28 44.41
N ALA A 16 8.26 -25.22 43.88
CA ALA A 16 7.43 -25.32 42.70
C ALA A 16 8.30 -25.98 41.63
N GLN A 17 7.90 -27.17 41.16
CA GLN A 17 8.50 -27.73 39.97
C GLN A 17 8.30 -26.69 38.87
N ASP A 18 9.40 -26.14 38.36
CA ASP A 18 9.42 -25.48 37.08
C ASP A 18 8.87 -26.50 36.07
N ALA A 19 7.57 -26.43 35.85
CA ALA A 19 6.96 -27.00 34.67
C ALA A 19 7.69 -26.32 33.53
N LYS A 20 8.60 -27.07 32.89
CA LYS A 20 9.15 -26.70 31.59
C LYS A 20 7.95 -26.22 30.79
N LYS A 21 7.94 -24.92 30.49
CA LYS A 21 7.05 -24.35 29.50
C LYS A 21 7.42 -25.11 28.23
N ASP A 22 6.69 -26.18 27.94
CA ASP A 22 6.70 -26.78 26.63
C ASP A 22 6.37 -25.60 25.70
N GLU A 23 7.38 -25.16 24.94
CA GLU A 23 7.19 -24.18 23.90
C GLU A 23 6.06 -24.72 23.04
N ALA A 24 4.91 -24.06 23.10
CA ALA A 24 3.75 -24.45 22.33
C ALA A 24 4.23 -24.54 20.87
N LYS A 25 4.30 -25.77 20.33
CA LYS A 25 4.58 -25.98 18.92
C LYS A 25 3.58 -25.14 18.16
N THR A 26 4.07 -24.13 17.46
CA THR A 26 3.27 -23.27 16.60
C THR A 26 2.68 -24.15 15.49
N GLU A 27 1.46 -24.64 15.71
CA GLU A 27 0.68 -25.36 14.70
C GLU A 27 0.34 -24.38 13.57
N GLY A 28 1.21 -24.33 12.56
CA GLY A 28 1.10 -23.39 11.45
C GLY A 28 2.28 -23.48 10.49
N LEU A 29 2.14 -22.83 9.34
CA LEU A 29 3.19 -22.75 8.33
C LEU A 29 4.40 -21.99 8.90
N GLN A 30 5.56 -22.65 8.92
CA GLN A 30 6.83 -22.06 9.30
C GLN A 30 7.65 -21.79 8.05
N PHE A 31 7.95 -20.51 7.79
CA PHE A 31 8.77 -20.11 6.65
C PHE A 31 10.18 -19.76 7.11
N THR A 32 11.19 -20.23 6.38
CA THR A 32 12.60 -19.89 6.60
C THR A 32 13.12 -19.13 5.39
N THR A 33 13.63 -17.91 5.61
CA THR A 33 14.23 -17.10 4.53
C THR A 33 15.51 -17.76 4.03
N VAL A 34 15.53 -18.16 2.76
CA VAL A 34 16.74 -18.64 2.08
C VAL A 34 17.56 -17.46 1.54
N LYS A 35 16.88 -16.45 1.00
CA LYS A 35 17.45 -15.22 0.47
C LYS A 35 16.36 -14.15 0.43
N GLU A 36 16.71 -12.94 0.83
CA GLU A 36 15.85 -11.76 0.71
C GLU A 36 16.60 -10.63 0.01
N LEU A 37 15.83 -9.71 -0.59
CA LEU A 37 16.32 -8.50 -1.20
C LEU A 37 15.87 -7.31 -0.35
N LYS A 38 16.64 -6.21 -0.41
CA LYS A 38 16.27 -4.97 0.27
C LYS A 38 15.00 -4.41 -0.37
N ILE A 39 14.06 -4.02 0.48
CA ILE A 39 12.81 -3.35 0.11
C ILE A 39 12.64 -2.11 0.98
N THR A 40 11.82 -1.18 0.53
CA THR A 40 11.33 -0.05 1.34
C THR A 40 10.25 -0.51 2.34
N PRO A 41 9.87 0.35 3.31
CA PRO A 41 8.79 0.06 4.24
C PRO A 41 7.48 -0.34 3.54
N ILE A 42 6.73 -1.23 4.16
CA ILE A 42 5.44 -1.69 3.64
C ILE A 42 4.43 -0.53 3.64
N LYS A 43 3.83 -0.29 2.47
CA LYS A 43 2.81 0.74 2.26
C LYS A 43 1.40 0.14 2.27
N ASN A 44 0.38 0.99 2.43
CA ASN A 44 -1.03 0.57 2.50
C ASN A 44 -1.91 1.37 1.52
N GLN A 45 -2.39 0.70 0.46
CA GLN A 45 -3.31 1.31 -0.52
C GLN A 45 -4.74 1.53 0.01
N ASN A 46 -5.09 0.91 1.13
CA ASN A 46 -6.41 0.96 1.76
C ASN A 46 -7.57 0.69 0.77
N ARG A 47 -8.65 1.48 0.80
CA ARG A 47 -9.89 1.25 0.04
C ARG A 47 -9.79 1.83 -1.37
N THR A 48 -8.81 1.32 -2.11
CA THR A 48 -8.55 1.69 -3.51
C THR A 48 -8.09 0.49 -4.34
N GLY A 49 -8.35 0.55 -5.65
CA GLY A 49 -7.91 -0.43 -6.64
C GLY A 49 -6.53 -0.14 -7.24
N THR A 50 -5.59 0.42 -6.48
CA THR A 50 -4.32 0.97 -6.99
C THR A 50 -3.10 0.09 -6.74
N CYS A 51 -3.28 -1.20 -6.49
CA CYS A 51 -2.18 -2.14 -6.21
C CYS A 51 -1.09 -2.13 -7.30
N TRP A 52 -1.48 -1.90 -8.56
CA TRP A 52 -0.58 -1.76 -9.71
C TRP A 52 0.42 -0.59 -9.55
N SER A 53 -0.01 0.51 -8.93
CA SER A 53 0.85 1.65 -8.63
C SER A 53 1.72 1.37 -7.42
N PHE A 54 1.16 0.85 -6.32
CA PHE A 54 1.91 0.53 -5.10
C PHE A 54 3.00 -0.53 -5.34
N SER A 55 2.66 -1.61 -6.04
CA SER A 55 3.63 -2.65 -6.37
C SER A 55 4.66 -2.19 -7.40
N GLY A 56 4.26 -1.38 -8.39
CA GLY A 56 5.19 -0.83 -9.38
C GLY A 56 6.16 0.18 -8.77
N VAL A 57 5.68 1.07 -7.91
CA VAL A 57 6.52 2.02 -7.16
C VAL A 57 7.46 1.28 -6.22
N GLY A 58 6.96 0.35 -5.40
CA GLY A 58 7.80 -0.44 -4.49
C GLY A 58 8.88 -1.25 -5.22
N PHE A 59 8.59 -1.74 -6.43
CA PHE A 59 9.61 -2.34 -7.29
C PHE A 59 10.68 -1.33 -7.72
N ILE A 60 10.28 -0.14 -8.18
CA ILE A 60 11.22 0.92 -8.58
C ILE A 60 12.07 1.40 -7.40
N GLU A 61 11.48 1.60 -6.22
CA GLU A 61 12.20 1.94 -4.99
C GLU A 61 13.23 0.85 -4.63
N SER A 62 12.87 -0.43 -4.78
CA SER A 62 13.80 -1.55 -4.62
C SER A 62 14.94 -1.52 -5.64
N GLU A 63 14.67 -1.11 -6.89
CA GLU A 63 15.71 -0.92 -7.92
C GLU A 63 16.63 0.28 -7.62
N LEU A 64 16.12 1.34 -7.00
CA LEU A 64 16.94 2.46 -6.50
C LEU A 64 17.88 1.99 -5.38
N LEU A 65 17.39 1.17 -4.45
CA LEU A 65 18.22 0.52 -3.43
C LEU A 65 19.27 -0.40 -4.08
N ARG A 66 18.88 -1.22 -5.07
CA ARG A 66 19.79 -2.14 -5.79
C ARG A 66 20.92 -1.40 -6.52
N THR A 67 20.63 -0.23 -7.06
CA THR A 67 21.59 0.58 -7.83
C THR A 67 22.36 1.61 -7.01
N GLY A 68 22.21 1.59 -5.68
CA GLY A 68 22.97 2.47 -4.77
C GLY A 68 22.51 3.92 -4.76
N LYS A 69 21.28 4.21 -5.21
CA LYS A 69 20.70 5.56 -5.21
C LYS A 69 20.07 5.95 -3.87
N GLY A 70 20.01 5.02 -2.92
CA GLY A 70 19.44 5.24 -1.59
C GLY A 70 17.96 4.93 -1.50
N GLU A 71 17.41 5.15 -0.32
CA GLU A 71 16.00 4.98 -0.01
C GLU A 71 15.22 6.24 -0.39
N VAL A 72 14.10 6.07 -1.09
CA VAL A 72 13.23 7.15 -1.57
C VAL A 72 11.78 6.72 -1.38
N ASP A 73 10.93 7.63 -0.92
CA ASP A 73 9.47 7.43 -0.83
C ASP A 73 8.77 8.19 -1.96
N LEU A 74 8.34 7.46 -2.99
CA LEU A 74 7.69 8.03 -4.17
C LEU A 74 6.17 7.98 -4.05
N SER A 75 5.49 9.01 -4.55
CA SER A 75 4.03 9.10 -4.52
C SER A 75 3.38 8.16 -5.52
N GLU A 76 2.68 7.14 -5.03
CA GLU A 76 1.76 6.34 -5.84
C GLU A 76 0.62 7.20 -6.38
N MET A 77 0.13 8.13 -5.58
CA MET A 77 -1.03 8.95 -5.94
C MET A 77 -0.75 9.90 -7.10
N PHE A 78 0.50 10.34 -7.27
CA PHE A 78 0.92 11.10 -8.45
C PHE A 78 0.73 10.30 -9.74
N ILE A 79 1.11 9.02 -9.72
CA ILE A 79 0.97 8.11 -10.87
C ILE A 79 -0.51 7.77 -11.10
N VAL A 80 -1.24 7.44 -10.03
CA VAL A 80 -2.68 7.15 -10.10
C VAL A 80 -3.45 8.32 -10.72
N ASN A 81 -3.15 9.56 -10.31
CA ASN A 81 -3.80 10.76 -10.83
C ASN A 81 -3.64 10.90 -12.36
N HIS A 82 -2.39 10.80 -12.84
CA HIS A 82 -2.11 10.91 -14.28
C HIS A 82 -2.71 9.75 -15.06
N SER A 83 -2.56 8.52 -14.57
CA SER A 83 -3.10 7.33 -15.23
C SER A 83 -4.63 7.36 -15.33
N TYR A 84 -5.34 7.93 -14.33
CA TYR A 84 -6.80 8.09 -14.41
C TYR A 84 -7.20 9.10 -15.48
N LYS A 85 -6.49 10.22 -15.58
CA LYS A 85 -6.73 11.23 -16.62
C LYS A 85 -6.46 10.68 -18.03
N ASP A 86 -5.35 9.98 -18.22
CA ASP A 86 -5.02 9.34 -19.49
C ASP A 86 -6.01 8.25 -19.88
N LYS A 87 -6.48 7.48 -18.90
CA LYS A 87 -7.51 6.47 -19.12
C LYS A 87 -8.85 7.12 -19.48
N ALA A 88 -9.19 8.27 -18.89
CA ALA A 88 -10.40 9.02 -19.23
C ALA A 88 -10.36 9.50 -20.68
N ASP A 89 -9.25 10.11 -21.11
CA ASP A 89 -9.05 10.54 -22.50
C ASP A 89 -9.15 9.34 -23.47
N LYS A 90 -8.47 8.23 -23.18
CA LYS A 90 -8.56 7.00 -23.99
C LYS A 90 -9.98 6.43 -24.01
N TYR A 91 -10.69 6.41 -22.88
CA TYR A 91 -12.07 5.94 -22.80
C TYR A 91 -12.98 6.72 -23.73
N VAL A 92 -12.87 8.06 -23.71
CA VAL A 92 -13.66 8.94 -24.57
C VAL A 92 -13.29 8.76 -26.04
N ARG A 93 -11.99 8.72 -26.38
CA ARG A 93 -11.51 8.48 -27.76
C ARG A 93 -11.96 7.15 -28.33
N LEU A 94 -12.08 6.14 -27.48
CA LEU A 94 -12.54 4.81 -27.86
C LEU A 94 -14.06 4.67 -27.71
N HIS A 95 -14.80 5.77 -27.66
CA HIS A 95 -16.26 5.80 -27.61
C HIS A 95 -16.85 4.93 -26.49
N GLY A 96 -16.18 4.91 -25.33
CA GLY A 96 -16.60 4.17 -24.15
C GLY A 96 -16.37 2.66 -24.19
N MET A 97 -15.66 2.15 -25.21
CA MET A 97 -15.35 0.73 -25.37
C MET A 97 -14.17 0.25 -24.51
N LEU A 98 -13.40 1.17 -23.93
CA LEU A 98 -12.36 0.85 -22.98
C LEU A 98 -12.97 0.59 -21.59
N ASN A 99 -12.33 -0.23 -20.76
CA ASN A 99 -12.70 -0.29 -19.35
C ASN A 99 -12.23 0.97 -18.59
N PHE A 100 -13.15 1.71 -17.95
CA PHE A 100 -12.82 2.82 -17.05
C PHE A 100 -13.07 2.41 -15.60
N ALA A 101 -12.00 2.07 -14.89
CA ALA A 101 -12.01 1.63 -13.50
C ALA A 101 -10.69 1.98 -12.80
N GLN A 102 -10.61 1.75 -11.49
CA GLN A 102 -9.44 2.08 -10.65
C GLN A 102 -8.16 1.29 -10.98
N GLY A 103 -8.31 0.08 -11.53
CA GLY A 103 -7.18 -0.81 -11.84
C GLY A 103 -6.25 -0.27 -12.94
N GLY A 104 -5.08 -0.86 -13.06
CA GLY A 104 -4.04 -0.46 -14.01
C GLY A 104 -2.98 -1.55 -14.12
N SER A 105 -1.86 -1.22 -14.74
CA SER A 105 -0.77 -2.13 -15.07
C SER A 105 0.58 -1.58 -14.63
N PHE A 106 1.59 -2.44 -14.51
CA PHE A 106 2.97 -2.01 -14.28
C PHE A 106 3.49 -1.06 -15.35
N TYR A 107 3.04 -1.23 -16.60
CA TYR A 107 3.44 -0.34 -17.68
C TYR A 107 2.93 1.10 -17.48
N ASP A 108 1.77 1.29 -16.83
CA ASP A 108 1.26 2.62 -16.52
C ASP A 108 2.20 3.39 -15.57
N VAL A 109 2.87 2.69 -14.66
CA VAL A 109 3.90 3.28 -13.78
C VAL A 109 5.10 3.74 -14.59
N LEU A 110 5.66 2.87 -15.44
CA LEU A 110 6.81 3.22 -16.29
C LEU A 110 6.47 4.35 -17.27
N TYR A 111 5.26 4.33 -17.83
CA TYR A 111 4.76 5.38 -18.70
C TYR A 111 4.66 6.71 -17.94
N ALA A 112 4.06 6.73 -16.75
CA ALA A 112 3.95 7.93 -15.95
C ALA A 112 5.33 8.52 -15.59
N PHE A 113 6.29 7.68 -15.21
CA PHE A 113 7.66 8.14 -14.94
C PHE A 113 8.31 8.79 -16.15
N LYS A 114 8.09 8.21 -17.34
CA LYS A 114 8.66 8.74 -18.59
C LYS A 114 8.01 10.04 -19.04
N HIS A 115 6.70 10.18 -18.86
CA HIS A 115 5.90 11.27 -19.44
C HIS A 115 5.60 12.41 -18.46
N TYR A 116 5.48 12.09 -17.17
CA TYR A 116 5.10 13.03 -16.11
C TYR A 116 6.16 13.15 -15.01
N GLY A 117 7.13 12.23 -14.97
CA GLY A 117 8.14 12.18 -13.92
C GLY A 117 7.67 11.44 -12.69
N ALA A 118 8.28 11.75 -11.55
CA ALA A 118 7.94 11.19 -10.24
C ALA A 118 7.94 12.31 -9.20
N MET A 119 7.16 12.12 -8.13
CA MET A 119 7.06 13.06 -7.01
C MET A 119 7.38 12.34 -5.69
N PRO A 120 8.08 12.99 -4.75
CA PRO A 120 8.16 12.52 -3.38
C PRO A 120 6.77 12.44 -2.76
N ASN A 121 6.50 11.38 -1.99
CA ASN A 121 5.22 11.17 -1.32
C ASN A 121 4.85 12.34 -0.37
N GLU A 122 5.84 12.90 0.33
CA GLU A 122 5.65 14.07 1.22
C GLU A 122 5.11 15.32 0.50
N LEU A 123 5.35 15.45 -0.82
CA LEU A 123 4.88 16.58 -1.63
C LEU A 123 3.58 16.29 -2.36
N TYR A 124 3.20 15.02 -2.48
CA TYR A 124 1.95 14.58 -3.10
C TYR A 124 1.45 13.33 -2.38
N THR A 125 0.81 13.52 -1.23
CA THR A 125 0.21 12.40 -0.49
C THR A 125 -1.05 11.90 -1.20
N GLY A 126 -1.76 12.79 -1.90
CA GLY A 126 -3.08 12.51 -2.45
C GLY A 126 -4.18 12.41 -1.39
N LEU A 127 -3.96 12.91 -0.18
CA LEU A 127 -4.91 12.91 0.96
C LEU A 127 -5.46 14.31 1.26
N GLU A 128 -5.77 15.08 0.22
CA GLU A 128 -6.24 16.47 0.32
C GLU A 128 -7.77 16.59 0.46
N TYR A 129 -8.42 15.61 1.11
CA TYR A 129 -9.90 15.51 1.17
C TYR A 129 -10.45 15.07 2.53
N GLY A 130 -9.65 15.17 3.60
CA GLY A 130 -10.10 14.98 4.98
C GLY A 130 -10.13 13.53 5.50
N GLU A 131 -9.56 12.59 4.75
CA GLU A 131 -9.37 11.20 5.19
C GLU A 131 -7.91 10.94 5.59
N ASP A 132 -7.71 10.05 6.57
CA ASP A 132 -6.37 9.61 6.99
C ASP A 132 -5.76 8.57 6.04
N SER A 133 -6.54 8.05 5.10
CA SER A 133 -6.12 7.00 4.18
C SER A 133 -6.90 7.02 2.87
N HIS A 134 -6.37 6.34 1.85
CA HIS A 134 -6.96 6.40 0.51
C HIS A 134 -8.32 5.68 0.45
N VAL A 135 -9.34 6.39 -0.01
CA VAL A 135 -10.71 5.89 -0.17
C VAL A 135 -11.27 6.45 -1.49
N HIS A 136 -11.22 5.65 -2.55
CA HIS A 136 -11.49 6.14 -3.91
C HIS A 136 -12.83 5.71 -4.51
N ASN A 137 -13.71 5.09 -3.71
CA ASN A 137 -14.99 4.59 -4.24
C ASN A 137 -15.86 5.74 -4.77
N GLU A 138 -16.02 6.83 -4.01
CA GLU A 138 -16.78 8.00 -4.47
C GLU A 138 -16.15 8.62 -5.73
N LEU A 139 -14.83 8.86 -5.70
CA LEU A 139 -14.07 9.38 -6.84
C LEU A 139 -14.27 8.52 -8.10
N ALA A 140 -14.20 7.20 -7.96
CA ALA A 140 -14.31 6.27 -9.09
C ALA A 140 -15.71 6.30 -9.71
N GLU A 141 -16.78 6.32 -8.90
CA GLU A 141 -18.16 6.40 -9.39
C GLU A 141 -18.42 7.73 -10.10
N ILE A 142 -18.01 8.85 -9.49
CA ILE A 142 -18.19 10.18 -10.07
C ILE A 142 -17.41 10.32 -11.39
N ALA A 143 -16.15 9.91 -11.42
CA ALA A 143 -15.33 9.96 -12.63
C ALA A 143 -15.91 9.08 -13.75
N THR A 144 -16.44 7.91 -13.40
CA THR A 144 -17.10 7.00 -14.37
C THR A 144 -18.36 7.63 -14.95
N ALA A 145 -19.21 8.21 -14.10
CA ALA A 145 -20.41 8.91 -14.55
C ALA A 145 -20.06 10.09 -15.47
N TYR A 146 -19.02 10.84 -15.12
CA TYR A 146 -18.51 11.96 -15.90
C TYR A 146 -18.12 11.54 -17.32
N VAL A 147 -17.20 10.57 -17.47
CA VAL A 147 -16.74 10.15 -18.81
C VAL A 147 -17.83 9.50 -19.64
N LYS A 148 -18.80 8.80 -19.01
CA LYS A 148 -19.98 8.26 -19.70
C LYS A 148 -20.88 9.38 -20.25
N ALA A 149 -21.07 10.47 -19.51
CA ALA A 149 -21.83 11.61 -19.98
C ALA A 149 -21.16 12.27 -21.20
N VAL A 150 -19.82 12.37 -21.18
CA VAL A 150 -19.03 12.88 -22.32
C VAL A 150 -19.22 12.00 -23.56
N VAL A 151 -19.10 10.68 -23.43
CA VAL A 151 -19.31 9.73 -24.55
C VAL A 151 -20.76 9.77 -25.06
N GLY A 152 -21.73 9.92 -24.17
CA GLY A 152 -23.16 10.00 -24.52
C GLY A 152 -23.61 11.32 -25.16
N ASN A 153 -22.70 12.29 -25.33
CA ASN A 153 -23.00 13.59 -25.91
C ASN A 153 -23.51 13.46 -27.37
N LYS A 154 -24.75 13.92 -27.60
CA LYS A 154 -25.41 13.85 -28.90
C LYS A 154 -25.10 15.04 -29.83
N ASN A 155 -24.33 16.02 -29.37
CA ASN A 155 -24.03 17.24 -30.13
C ASN A 155 -23.05 17.02 -31.29
N GLY A 156 -22.50 15.80 -31.46
CA GLY A 156 -21.56 15.46 -32.54
C GLY A 156 -20.17 16.11 -32.41
N LYS A 157 -19.95 16.94 -31.40
CA LYS A 157 -18.68 17.60 -31.08
C LYS A 157 -18.48 17.66 -29.57
N LEU A 158 -17.25 17.40 -29.13
CA LEU A 158 -16.83 17.60 -27.75
C LEU A 158 -16.31 19.03 -27.54
N SER A 159 -16.55 19.60 -26.36
CA SER A 159 -15.93 20.86 -25.97
C SER A 159 -14.41 20.67 -25.78
N PRO A 160 -13.61 21.74 -25.69
CA PRO A 160 -12.21 21.62 -25.27
C PRO A 160 -12.03 21.62 -23.74
N VAL A 161 -13.13 21.67 -22.97
CA VAL A 161 -13.13 21.86 -21.52
C VAL A 161 -13.90 20.77 -20.76
N TRP A 162 -14.12 19.62 -21.40
CA TRP A 162 -14.53 18.42 -20.68
C TRP A 162 -13.29 17.75 -20.07
#